data_AF-A0A660Z2X8-F1
#
_entry.id   AF-A0A660Z2X8-F1
#
_cell.length_a   1.000
_cell.length_b   1.000
_cell.length_c   1.000
_cell.angle_alpha   90.00
_cell.angle_beta   90.00
_cell.angle_gamma   90.00
#
_symmetry.space_group_name_H-M   'P 1'
#
loop_
_entity.id
_entity.type
_entity.pdbx_description
1 polymer ?
#
loop_
_entity_poly.entity_id
_entity_poly.type
_entity_poly.pdbx_seq_one_letter_code
_entity_poly.pdbx_strand_id
1 'polypeptide(L)' 'EVVHHDDFVKAGSFSAAKEEGTWRLEGKDYIVQDGDIIVIRHG' A
#
# COMPACT_ATOMS: atom_id res chain seq x y z
N GLU A 1 1.95 4.06 4.47
CA GLU A 1 1.23 3.89 3.19
C GLU A 1 1.38 2.44 2.77
N VAL A 2 0.31 1.71 2.50
CA VAL A 2 0.31 0.26 2.28
C VAL A 2 -0.49 -0.08 1.02
N VAL A 3 0.06 -0.93 0.16
CA VAL A 3 -0.61 -1.53 -1.01
C VAL A 3 -0.21 -3.00 -1.06
N HIS A 4 -1.15 -3.91 -1.34
CA HIS A 4 -0.81 -5.31 -1.51
C HIS A 4 -0.13 -5.55 -2.87
N HIS A 5 0.81 -6.49 -2.95
CA HIS A 5 1.62 -6.76 -4.14
C HIS A 5 0.77 -6.95 -5.40
N ASP A 6 -0.28 -7.77 -5.33
CA ASP A 6 -1.12 -8.07 -6.50
C ASP A 6 -1.87 -6.84 -7.00
N ASP A 7 -2.35 -6.00 -6.08
CA ASP A 7 -2.99 -4.73 -6.40
C ASP A 7 -1.98 -3.74 -7.00
N PHE A 8 -0.75 -3.73 -6.49
CA PHE A 8 0.31 -2.87 -7.01
C PHE A 8 0.73 -3.28 -8.43
N VAL A 9 0.89 -4.59 -8.68
CA VAL A 9 1.22 -5.11 -10.02
C VAL A 9 0.11 -4.82 -11.01
N LYS A 10 -1.15 -4.98 -10.59
CA LYS A 10 -2.32 -4.67 -11.42
C LYS A 10 -2.44 -3.17 -11.74
N ALA A 11 -2.26 -2.31 -10.74
CA ALA A 11 -2.37 -0.86 -10.90
C ALA A 11 -1.15 -0.24 -11.62
N GLY A 12 0.03 -0.88 -11.51
CA GLY A 12 1.27 -0.48 -12.19
C GLY A 12 2.00 0.73 -11.56
N SER A 13 1.39 1.44 -10.62
CA SER A 13 2.04 2.50 -9.84
C SER A 13 1.29 2.81 -8.54
N PHE A 14 1.95 3.46 -7.57
CA PHE A 14 1.28 3.93 -6.34
C PHE A 14 0.19 4.97 -6.61
N SER A 15 0.37 5.85 -7.60
CA SER A 15 -0.64 6.83 -7.99
C SER A 15 -1.89 6.14 -8.52
N ALA A 16 -1.72 5.16 -9.41
CA ALA A 16 -2.83 4.37 -9.94
C ALA A 16 -3.51 3.52 -8.85
N ALA A 17 -2.74 2.89 -7.95
CA ALA A 17 -3.31 2.14 -6.81
C ALA A 17 -4.13 3.04 -5.86
N LYS A 18 -3.75 4.32 -5.74
CA LYS A 18 -4.51 5.31 -4.99
C LYS A 18 -5.80 5.72 -5.71
N GLU A 19 -5.77 5.87 -7.04
CA GLU A 19 -6.96 6.15 -7.84
C GLU A 19 -7.94 4.96 -7.87
N GLU A 20 -7.43 3.73 -7.88
CA GLU A 20 -8.21 2.49 -7.79
C GLU A 20 -8.73 2.19 -6.37
N GLY A 21 -8.22 2.89 -5.35
CA GLY A 21 -8.66 2.74 -3.96
C GLY A 21 -8.07 1.54 -3.22
N THR A 22 -7.05 0.87 -3.79
CA THR A 22 -6.33 -0.25 -3.16
C THR A 22 -5.20 0.22 -2.25
N TRP A 23 -4.80 1.48 -2.35
CA TRP A 23 -3.85 2.14 -1.45
C TRP A 23 -4.49 2.52 -0.12
N ARG A 24 -3.81 2.19 0.98
CA ARG A 24 -4.27 2.44 2.36
C ARG A 24 -3.26 3.25 3.16
N LEU A 25 -3.76 4.07 4.08
CA LEU A 25 -2.94 4.72 5.11
C LEU A 25 -3.15 4.01 6.44
N GLU A 26 -2.20 3.14 6.78
CA GLU A 26 -2.24 2.34 8.00
C GLU A 26 -1.42 2.97 9.13
N GLY A 27 -1.88 2.73 10.36
CA GLY A 27 -1.27 3.21 11.61
C GLY A 27 -0.27 2.23 12.23
N LYS A 28 0.23 2.55 13.43
CA LYS A 28 1.24 1.75 14.14
C LYS A 28 0.76 0.36 14.55
N ASP A 29 -0.55 0.20 14.76
CA ASP A 29 -1.17 -1.06 15.18
C ASP A 29 -1.50 -1.99 14.00
N TYR A 30 -1.17 -1.58 12.77
CA TYR A 30 -1.39 -2.39 11.59
C TYR A 30 -0.47 -3.61 11.58
N ILE A 31 -1.06 -4.78 11.47
CA ILE A 31 -0.33 -6.04 11.33
C ILE A 31 0.00 -6.24 9.85
N VAL A 32 1.27 -6.06 9.53
CA VAL A 32 1.80 -6.28 8.17
C VAL A 32 1.50 -7.71 7.71
N GLN A 33 1.00 -7.83 6.49
CA GLN A 33 0.76 -9.10 5.82
C GLN A 33 1.90 -9.38 4.83
N ASP A 34 2.11 -10.67 4.54
CA ASP A 34 3.00 -11.05 3.44
C ASP A 34 2.52 -10.45 2.13
N GLY A 35 3.45 -9.99 1.29
CA GLY A 35 3.14 -9.30 0.05
C GLY A 35 2.74 -7.83 0.19
N ASP A 36 2.73 -7.25 1.40
CA ASP A 36 2.51 -5.80 1.53
C ASP A 36 3.73 -5.00 1.06
N ILE A 37 3.46 -4.00 0.22
CA ILE A 37 4.41 -2.97 -0.16
C ILE A 37 4.11 -1.72 0.68
N ILE A 38 5.09 -1.30 1.48
CA ILE A 38 4.88 -0.26 2.50
C ILE A 38 5.85 0.90 2.31
N VAL A 39 5.32 2.12 2.24
CA VAL A 39 6.09 3.36 2.39
C VAL A 39 5.87 3.90 3.81
N ILE A 40 6.94 3.91 4.60
CA ILE A 40 6.93 4.44 5.97
C ILE A 40 7.26 5.92 5.95
N ARG A 41 6.32 6.74 6.43
CA ARG A 41 6.57 8.16 6.70
C ARG A 41 7.29 8.26 8.04
N HIS A 42 8.48 8.85 8.04
CA HIS A 42 9.26 9.13 9.24
C HIS A 42 9.50 10.63 9.33
N GLY A 43 9.19 11.21 10.48
CA GLY A 43 9.27 12.63 10.79
C GLY A 43 8.96 12.85 12.26
#